data_AF-A0A501VUP5-F1
#
_entry.id   AF-A0A501VUP5-F1
#
_cell.length_a   1.000
_cell.length_b   1.000
_cell.length_c   1.000
_cell.angle_alpha   90.00
_cell.angle_beta   90.00
_cell.angle_gamma   90.00
#
_symmetry.space_group_name_H-M   'P 1'
#
loop_
_entity.id
_entity.type
_entity.pdbx_description
1 polymer ?
#
loop_
_entity_poly.entity_id
_entity_poly.type
_entity_poly.pdbx_seq_one_letter_code
_entity_poly.pdbx_strand_id
1 'polypeptide(L)'
;MIKYSIRGENLEVTEAIRDYVVSKLEKIEKYFQAEQELDARVNLKVYREKTAKVEVTIPLGSITLRAEDVSQDMYGSIDLVTDKIERQIRKNKTKIERKNKNKVATSQLFTDALVEDSNVVQSRVVRSKQIDLKPMDLEEAILQMDLLGHDFFIYVDVEDQTTNVIYRREDGEIGLLEVKES
;
A
#
# COMPACT_ATOMS: atom_id res chain seq x y z
N MET A 1 5.99 6.90 19.31
CA MET A 1 6.98 7.80 18.67
C MET A 1 7.33 7.19 17.32
N ILE A 2 7.22 7.95 16.24
CA ILE A 2 7.52 7.44 14.89
C ILE A 2 9.02 7.57 14.63
N LYS A 3 9.65 6.48 14.16
CA LYS A 3 11.01 6.50 13.62
C LYS A 3 10.89 6.69 12.10
N TYR A 4 11.57 7.71 11.58
CA TYR A 4 11.60 7.99 10.14
C TYR A 4 12.92 7.51 9.55
N SER A 5 12.84 6.58 8.61
CA SER A 5 13.98 6.10 7.82
C SER A 5 13.86 6.67 6.41
N ILE A 6 14.57 7.78 6.16
CA ILE A 6 14.56 8.49 4.87
C ILE A 6 15.79 8.07 4.08
N ARG A 7 15.56 7.53 2.88
CA ARG A 7 16.59 7.10 1.93
C ARG A 7 16.41 7.82 0.60
N GLY A 8 17.50 8.35 0.05
CA GLY A 8 17.56 8.89 -1.30
C GLY A 8 18.30 7.93 -2.24
N GLU A 9 17.69 7.57 -3.37
CA GLU A 9 18.36 6.83 -4.44
C GLU A 9 18.93 7.84 -5.44
N ASN A 10 20.26 7.93 -5.50
CA ASN A 10 21.00 8.93 -6.32
C ASN A 10 20.68 10.40 -5.97
N LEU A 11 20.27 10.66 -4.72
CA LEU A 11 19.98 12.00 -4.22
C LEU A 11 20.56 12.16 -2.81
N GLU A 12 21.29 13.25 -2.58
CA GLU A 12 21.67 13.65 -1.23
C GLU A 12 20.45 14.23 -0.50
N VAL A 13 20.05 13.58 0.58
CA VAL A 13 18.94 14.05 1.41
C VAL A 13 19.44 15.21 2.26
N THR A 14 19.12 16.43 1.85
CA THR A 14 19.39 17.64 2.64
C THR A 14 18.49 17.70 3.87
N GLU A 15 18.92 18.46 4.88
CA GLU A 15 18.17 18.65 6.12
C GLU A 15 16.77 19.26 5.85
N ALA A 16 16.68 20.19 4.90
CA ALA A 16 15.40 20.78 4.49
C ALA A 16 14.39 19.75 3.96
N ILE A 17 14.84 18.74 3.20
CA ILE A 17 13.96 17.68 2.70
C ILE A 17 13.50 16.78 3.86
N ARG A 18 14.41 16.46 4.78
CA ARG A 18 14.09 15.67 5.97
C ARG A 18 13.03 16.37 6.82
N ASP A 19 13.23 17.65 7.11
CA ASP A 19 12.29 18.44 7.92
C ASP A 19 10.93 18.55 7.24
N TYR A 20 10.92 18.73 5.91
CA TYR A 20 9.68 18.76 5.15
C TYR A 20 8.90 17.45 5.24
N VAL A 21 9.58 16.30 5.03
CA VAL A 21 8.96 14.97 5.17
C VAL A 21 8.40 14.75 6.58
N VAL A 22 9.16 15.11 7.62
CA VAL A 22 8.71 14.98 9.01
C VAL A 22 7.46 15.83 9.25
N SER A 23 7.47 17.11 8.87
CA SER A 23 6.32 18.02 9.07
C SER A 23 5.03 17.55 8.38
N LYS A 24 5.15 16.88 7.22
CA LYS A 24 4.00 16.34 6.48
C LYS A 24 3.50 15.05 7.12
N LEU A 25 4.39 14.16 7.54
CA LEU A 25 4.03 12.90 8.18
C LEU A 25 3.50 13.09 9.62
N GLU A 26 3.88 14.16 10.32
CA GLU A 26 3.30 14.56 11.62
C GLU A 26 1.77 14.75 11.53
N LYS A 27 1.24 15.20 10.40
CA LYS A 27 -0.21 15.32 10.20
C LYS A 27 -0.91 13.96 10.29
N ILE A 28 -0.22 12.91 9.87
CA ILE A 28 -0.73 11.55 9.88
C ILE A 28 -0.67 10.96 11.31
N GLU A 29 0.27 11.41 12.15
CA GLU A 29 0.37 10.97 13.56
C GLU A 29 -0.92 11.17 14.34
N LYS A 30 -1.69 12.23 14.04
CA LYS A 30 -2.99 12.51 14.68
C LYS A 30 -3.99 11.36 14.56
N TYR A 31 -3.84 10.49 13.56
CA TYR A 31 -4.72 9.36 13.34
C TYR A 31 -4.26 8.07 14.02
N PHE A 32 -3.04 8.03 14.55
CA PHE A 32 -2.47 6.86 15.23
C PHE A 32 -2.52 7.06 16.77
N GLN A 33 -2.82 5.99 17.50
CA GLN A 33 -2.74 6.01 18.97
C GLN A 33 -1.27 5.95 19.42
N ALA A 34 -0.94 6.71 20.46
CA ALA A 34 0.44 7.02 20.89
C ALA A 34 1.32 5.83 21.30
N GLU A 35 0.78 4.61 21.41
CA GLU A 35 1.45 3.42 21.95
C GLU A 35 2.17 2.53 20.91
N GLN A 36 2.04 2.81 19.61
CA GLN A 36 2.73 2.03 18.58
C GLN A 36 4.08 2.66 18.18
N GLU A 37 5.15 1.87 18.25
CA GLU A 37 6.40 2.18 17.56
C GLU A 37 6.18 1.99 16.06
N LEU A 38 6.19 3.08 15.32
CA LEU A 38 5.97 3.08 13.87
C LEU A 38 7.31 3.35 13.19
N ASP A 39 7.72 2.47 12.28
CA ASP A 39 8.91 2.65 11.45
C ASP A 39 8.47 3.08 10.04
N ALA A 40 8.47 4.38 9.78
CA ALA A 40 8.10 4.93 8.48
C ALA A 40 9.30 4.94 7.55
N ARG A 41 9.24 4.16 6.46
CA ARG A 41 10.29 4.08 5.44
C ARG A 41 9.91 4.95 4.26
N VAL A 42 10.75 5.91 3.94
CA VAL A 42 10.57 6.86 2.84
C VAL A 42 11.71 6.69 1.85
N ASN A 43 11.39 6.26 0.64
CA ASN A 43 12.33 6.19 -0.47
C ASN A 43 12.04 7.33 -1.45
N LEU A 44 13.07 8.14 -1.71
CA LEU A 44 13.03 9.27 -2.63
C LEU A 44 13.87 8.92 -3.86
N LYS A 45 13.27 8.99 -5.05
CA LYS A 45 13.94 8.72 -6.31
C LYS A 45 13.70 9.86 -7.29
N VAL A 46 14.77 10.39 -7.88
CA VAL A 46 14.66 11.41 -8.95
C VAL A 46 15.11 10.80 -10.26
N TYR A 47 14.27 10.93 -11.28
CA TYR A 47 14.59 10.51 -12.64
C TYR A 47 15.25 11.66 -13.42
N ARG A 48 16.00 11.30 -14.47
CA ARG A 48 16.71 12.25 -15.34
C ARG A 48 15.76 13.21 -16.08
N GLU A 49 14.50 12.82 -16.27
CA GLU A 49 13.44 13.63 -16.89
C GLU A 49 12.81 14.65 -15.95
N LYS A 50 13.47 14.95 -14.81
CA LYS A 50 12.99 15.86 -13.75
C LYS A 50 11.70 15.39 -13.07
N THR A 51 11.34 14.13 -13.17
CA THR A 51 10.25 13.55 -12.38
C THR A 51 10.79 12.97 -11.08
N ALA A 52 10.03 13.13 -10.00
CA ALA A 52 10.37 12.64 -8.68
C ALA A 52 9.33 11.60 -8.24
N LYS A 53 9.80 10.42 -7.88
CA LYS A 53 9.00 9.33 -7.34
C LYS A 53 9.28 9.20 -5.85
N VAL A 54 8.21 9.17 -5.07
CA VAL A 54 8.25 9.01 -3.62
C VAL A 54 7.46 7.78 -3.25
N GLU A 55 8.10 6.86 -2.53
CA GLU A 55 7.47 5.68 -1.97
C GLU A 55 7.52 5.77 -0.44
N VAL A 56 6.37 5.68 0.20
CA VAL A 56 6.26 5.63 1.66
C VAL A 56 5.62 4.32 2.07
N THR A 57 6.34 3.57 2.91
CA THR A 57 5.88 2.30 3.49
C THR A 57 5.85 2.42 5.01
N ILE A 58 4.68 2.20 5.61
CA ILE A 58 4.45 2.19 7.06
C ILE A 58 3.90 0.81 7.44
N PRO A 59 4.71 -0.08 8.06
CA PRO A 59 4.24 -1.33 8.61
C PRO A 59 3.51 -1.08 9.95
N LEU A 60 2.23 -1.45 10.01
CA LEU A 60 1.36 -1.38 11.19
C LEU A 60 1.05 -2.80 11.68
N GLY A 61 2.01 -3.45 12.33
CA GLY A 61 1.84 -4.81 12.86
C GLY A 61 1.37 -5.83 11.80
N SER A 62 0.05 -6.02 11.68
CA SER A 62 -0.58 -6.95 10.72
C SER A 62 -1.02 -6.33 9.38
N ILE A 63 -0.90 -5.01 9.21
CA ILE A 63 -1.30 -4.31 7.99
C ILE A 63 -0.12 -3.45 7.55
N THR A 64 0.23 -3.47 6.27
CA THR A 64 1.20 -2.55 5.69
C THR A 64 0.46 -1.47 4.92
N LEU A 65 0.73 -0.19 5.22
CA LEU A 65 0.29 0.93 4.41
C LEU A 65 1.43 1.29 3.46
N ARG A 66 1.18 1.21 2.16
CA ARG A 66 2.12 1.63 1.13
C ARG A 66 1.42 2.60 0.19
N ALA A 67 2.11 3.68 -0.13
CA ALA A 67 1.70 4.62 -1.15
C ALA A 67 2.89 5.04 -1.99
N GLU A 68 2.64 5.17 -3.29
CA GLU A 68 3.61 5.63 -4.28
C GLU A 68 2.96 6.76 -5.08
N ASP A 69 3.75 7.78 -5.40
CA ASP A 69 3.38 8.82 -6.35
C ASP A 69 4.58 9.31 -7.15
N VAL A 70 4.30 9.80 -8.36
CA VAL A 70 5.27 10.37 -9.31
C VAL A 70 4.76 11.74 -9.76
N SER A 71 5.58 12.77 -9.54
CA SER A 71 5.27 14.14 -9.94
C SER A 71 6.47 14.81 -10.59
N GLN A 72 6.29 16.03 -11.08
CA GLN A 72 7.35 16.87 -11.65
C GLN A 72 8.26 17.48 -10.57
N ASP A 73 7.84 17.49 -9.30
CA ASP A 73 8.61 18.02 -8.19
C ASP A 73 8.53 17.09 -6.97
N MET A 74 9.63 16.99 -6.23
CA MET A 74 9.76 16.17 -5.03
C MET A 74 8.77 16.59 -3.95
N TYR A 75 8.67 17.89 -3.69
CA TYR A 75 7.75 18.42 -2.69
C TYR A 75 6.30 18.12 -3.04
N GLY A 76 5.94 18.20 -4.33
CA GLY A 76 4.63 17.80 -4.84
C GLY A 76 4.34 16.31 -4.65
N SER A 77 5.29 15.43 -4.95
CA SER A 77 5.14 13.99 -4.72
C SER A 77 4.95 13.65 -3.24
N ILE A 78 5.67 14.31 -2.33
CA ILE A 78 5.51 14.11 -0.88
C ILE A 78 4.08 14.45 -0.44
N ASP A 79 3.53 15.56 -0.94
CA ASP A 79 2.18 16.00 -0.61
C ASP A 79 1.12 15.02 -1.12
N LEU A 80 1.24 14.59 -2.38
CA LEU A 80 0.33 13.61 -2.98
C LEU A 80 0.36 12.26 -2.25
N VAL A 81 1.55 11.78 -1.88
CA VAL A 81 1.71 10.54 -1.10
C VAL A 81 1.07 10.68 0.28
N THR A 82 1.24 11.83 0.95
CA THR A 82 0.64 12.11 2.26
C THR A 82 -0.89 12.06 2.18
N ASP A 83 -1.48 12.69 1.16
CA ASP A 83 -2.93 12.69 0.92
C ASP A 83 -3.46 11.28 0.60
N LYS A 84 -2.71 10.50 -0.21
CA LYS A 84 -3.05 9.10 -0.49
C LYS A 84 -3.08 8.27 0.80
N ILE A 85 -2.08 8.41 1.67
CA ILE A 85 -2.03 7.70 2.96
C ILE A 85 -3.19 8.13 3.86
N GLU A 86 -3.47 9.44 3.95
CA GLU A 86 -4.59 9.94 4.73
C GLU A 86 -5.92 9.33 4.25
N ARG A 87 -6.12 9.27 2.94
CA ARG A 87 -7.30 8.62 2.34
C ARG A 87 -7.36 7.12 2.64
N GLN A 88 -6.24 6.41 2.60
CA GLN A 88 -6.16 4.99 2.98
C GLN A 88 -6.54 4.78 4.44
N ILE A 89 -6.06 5.64 5.35
CA ILE A 89 -6.40 5.60 6.78
C ILE A 89 -7.88 5.86 6.98
N ARG A 90 -8.46 6.91 6.38
CA ARG A 90 -9.90 7.21 6.51
C ARG A 90 -10.79 6.05 6.05
N LYS A 91 -10.47 5.44 4.89
CA LYS A 91 -11.24 4.29 4.36
C LYS A 91 -11.14 3.06 5.25
N ASN A 92 -9.96 2.79 5.79
CA ASN A 92 -9.69 1.57 6.53
C ASN A 92 -9.81 1.74 8.06
N LYS A 93 -10.10 2.94 8.57
CA LYS A 93 -10.23 3.23 10.01
C LYS A 93 -11.17 2.25 10.71
N THR A 94 -12.36 2.03 10.17
CA THR A 94 -13.35 1.08 10.73
C THR A 94 -12.90 -0.38 10.64
N LYS A 95 -12.09 -0.77 9.64
CA LYS A 95 -11.51 -2.12 9.51
C LYS A 95 -10.35 -2.34 10.49
N ILE A 96 -9.51 -1.32 10.66
CA ILE A 96 -8.38 -1.31 11.59
C ILE A 96 -8.91 -1.36 13.04
N GLU A 97 -9.91 -0.55 13.37
CA GLU A 97 -10.58 -0.59 14.67
C GLU A 97 -11.28 -1.92 14.93
N ARG A 98 -11.97 -2.52 13.94
CA ARG A 98 -12.59 -3.84 14.11
C ARG A 98 -11.57 -4.96 14.34
N LYS A 99 -10.41 -4.92 13.67
CA LYS A 99 -9.33 -5.89 13.93
C LYS A 99 -8.66 -5.67 15.30
N ASN A 100 -8.50 -4.43 15.75
CA ASN A 100 -8.01 -4.12 17.10
C ASN A 100 -9.03 -4.47 18.19
N LYS A 101 -10.33 -4.35 17.90
CA LYS A 101 -11.43 -4.73 18.82
C LYS A 101 -11.55 -6.24 19.02
N ASN A 102 -11.00 -7.05 18.11
CA ASN A 102 -10.90 -8.50 18.31
C ASN A 102 -9.88 -8.91 19.39
N LYS A 103 -9.19 -7.96 20.04
CA LYS A 103 -8.34 -8.24 21.22
C LYS A 103 -8.90 -7.78 22.57
N VAL A 104 -9.92 -6.91 22.65
CA VAL A 104 -10.52 -6.54 23.95
C VAL A 104 -12.01 -6.23 23.81
N ALA A 105 -12.84 -7.01 24.51
CA ALA A 105 -14.24 -6.74 24.73
C ALA A 105 -14.40 -5.56 25.69
N THR A 106 -14.83 -4.39 25.20
CA THR A 106 -15.52 -3.41 26.06
C THR A 106 -16.47 -2.57 25.21
N SER A 107 -17.75 -2.66 25.56
CA SER A 107 -18.92 -2.23 24.78
C SER A 107 -19.48 -0.88 25.23
N GLN A 108 -18.69 0.04 25.79
CA GLN A 108 -19.27 1.19 26.50
C GLN A 108 -18.52 2.52 26.34
N LEU A 109 -18.18 2.99 25.12
CA LEU A 109 -17.52 4.31 24.99
C LEU A 109 -17.78 5.06 23.66
N PHE A 110 -18.99 5.12 23.11
CA PHE A 110 -19.26 6.12 22.06
C PHE A 110 -20.63 6.78 22.22
N THR A 111 -20.60 8.11 22.34
CA THR A 111 -21.74 9.03 22.30
C THR A 111 -22.24 9.23 20.87
N ASP A 112 -23.55 9.38 20.78
CA ASP A 112 -24.40 9.28 19.59
C ASP A 112 -24.43 10.55 18.70
N ALA A 113 -23.30 11.25 18.52
CA ALA A 113 -23.34 12.65 18.08
C ALA A 113 -22.72 13.00 16.72
N LEU A 114 -22.13 12.08 15.94
CA LEU A 114 -21.50 12.44 14.64
C LEU A 114 -21.64 11.36 13.57
N VAL A 115 -22.87 10.88 13.33
CA VAL A 115 -23.18 9.96 12.23
C VAL A 115 -23.70 10.74 11.02
N GLU A 116 -22.91 11.66 10.47
CA GLU A 116 -23.17 12.19 9.12
C GLU A 116 -21.85 12.26 8.35
N ASP A 117 -21.86 11.74 7.12
CA ASP A 117 -20.73 11.56 6.19
C ASP A 117 -19.72 10.43 6.46
N SER A 118 -20.22 9.20 6.54
CA SER A 118 -19.41 8.03 6.22
C SER A 118 -20.08 7.19 5.13
N ASN A 119 -19.92 7.62 3.88
CA ASN A 119 -20.02 6.72 2.72
C ASN A 119 -18.88 5.69 2.79
N VAL A 120 -18.97 4.77 3.75
CA VAL A 120 -18.13 3.58 3.82
C VAL A 120 -18.57 2.70 2.67
N VAL A 121 -17.93 2.85 1.51
CA VAL A 121 -18.05 1.89 0.41
C VAL A 121 -17.48 0.58 0.96
N GLN A 122 -18.35 -0.22 1.56
CA GLN A 122 -18.05 -1.60 1.90
C GLN A 122 -17.75 -2.28 0.58
N SER A 123 -16.48 -2.62 0.34
CA SER A 123 -16.09 -3.44 -0.80
C SER A 123 -16.75 -4.81 -0.64
N ARG A 124 -18.02 -4.91 -1.05
CA ARG A 124 -18.76 -6.16 -1.11
C ARG A 124 -18.12 -6.95 -2.25
N VAL A 125 -17.69 -8.19 -1.97
CA VAL A 125 -17.22 -9.09 -3.02
C VAL A 125 -18.39 -9.27 -4.00
N VAL A 126 -18.26 -8.71 -5.20
CA VAL A 126 -19.35 -8.66 -6.19
C VAL A 126 -19.49 -10.01 -6.90
N ARG A 127 -18.37 -10.74 -7.05
CA ARG A 127 -18.33 -12.01 -7.77
C ARG A 127 -17.17 -12.86 -7.26
N SER A 128 -17.43 -14.16 -7.11
CA SER A 128 -16.40 -15.18 -6.88
C SER A 128 -16.25 -16.00 -8.16
N LYS A 129 -15.00 -16.25 -8.58
CA LYS A 129 -14.65 -17.16 -9.68
C LYS A 129 -13.70 -18.20 -9.10
N GLN A 130 -14.09 -19.46 -9.15
CA GLN A 130 -13.18 -20.57 -8.88
C GLN A 130 -12.44 -20.89 -10.19
N ILE A 131 -11.12 -21.02 -10.10
CA ILE A 131 -10.25 -21.33 -11.23
C ILE A 131 -9.42 -22.54 -10.80
N ASP A 132 -9.36 -23.55 -11.66
CA ASP A 132 -8.49 -24.69 -11.46
C ASP A 132 -7.06 -24.30 -11.83
N LEU A 133 -6.16 -24.37 -10.85
CA LEU A 133 -4.75 -24.09 -11.03
C LEU A 133 -4.11 -25.22 -11.82
N LYS A 134 -3.66 -24.92 -13.04
CA LYS A 134 -2.88 -25.84 -13.86
C LYS A 134 -1.41 -25.44 -13.80
N PRO A 135 -0.49 -26.42 -13.67
CA PRO A 135 0.93 -26.15 -13.79
C PRO A 135 1.23 -25.69 -15.22
N MET A 136 1.87 -24.54 -15.37
CA MET A 136 2.25 -23.96 -16.66
C MET A 136 3.48 -23.07 -16.48
N ASP A 137 4.16 -22.76 -17.59
CA ASP A 137 5.30 -21.85 -17.58
C ASP A 137 4.87 -20.37 -17.54
N LEU A 138 5.79 -19.46 -17.20
CA LEU A 138 5.56 -18.03 -17.14
C LEU A 138 5.05 -17.46 -18.48
N GLU A 139 5.65 -17.88 -19.60
CA GLU A 139 5.24 -17.42 -20.94
C GLU A 139 3.82 -17.90 -21.28
N GLU A 140 3.48 -19.14 -20.91
CA GLU A 140 2.14 -19.69 -21.09
C GLU A 140 1.11 -18.96 -20.23
N ALA A 141 1.46 -18.61 -18.99
CA ALA A 141 0.60 -17.84 -18.10
C ALA A 141 0.30 -16.44 -18.66
N ILE A 142 1.31 -15.76 -19.22
CA ILE A 142 1.14 -14.45 -19.87
C ILE A 142 0.18 -14.56 -21.06
N LEU A 143 0.37 -15.57 -21.92
CA LEU A 143 -0.50 -15.80 -23.06
C LEU A 143 -1.95 -16.03 -22.62
N GLN A 144 -2.18 -16.83 -21.56
CA GLN A 144 -3.52 -17.07 -21.03
C GLN A 144 -4.15 -15.81 -20.44
N MET A 145 -3.36 -14.99 -19.74
CA MET A 145 -3.80 -13.70 -19.20
C MET A 145 -4.30 -12.77 -20.32
N ASP A 146 -3.53 -12.66 -21.41
CA ASP A 146 -3.86 -11.81 -22.55
C ASP A 146 -5.08 -12.34 -23.33
N LEU A 147 -5.18 -13.66 -23.55
CA LEU A 147 -6.33 -14.28 -24.21
C LEU A 147 -7.63 -14.12 -23.42
N LEU A 148 -7.56 -14.15 -22.09
CA LEU A 148 -8.71 -13.92 -21.21
C LEU A 148 -9.01 -12.43 -21.01
N GLY A 149 -8.09 -11.54 -21.39
CA GLY A 149 -8.20 -10.10 -21.15
C GLY A 149 -8.32 -9.75 -19.67
N HIS A 150 -7.60 -10.48 -18.80
CA HIS A 150 -7.58 -10.21 -17.36
C HIS A 150 -6.33 -9.42 -16.97
N ASP A 151 -6.46 -8.51 -16.00
CA ASP A 151 -5.31 -7.74 -15.49
C ASP A 151 -4.45 -8.53 -14.50
N PHE A 152 -4.91 -9.72 -14.10
CA PHE A 152 -4.18 -10.64 -13.23
C PHE A 152 -4.49 -12.09 -13.59
N PHE A 153 -3.52 -12.97 -13.40
CA PHE A 153 -3.65 -14.40 -13.62
C PHE A 153 -2.84 -15.16 -12.57
N ILE A 154 -3.43 -16.22 -12.02
CA ILE A 154 -2.80 -17.08 -11.02
C ILE A 154 -2.47 -18.43 -11.65
N TYR A 155 -1.26 -18.91 -11.43
CA TYR A 155 -0.79 -20.17 -11.97
C TYR A 155 0.14 -20.87 -10.96
N VAL A 156 0.43 -22.14 -11.22
CA VAL A 156 1.46 -22.88 -10.49
C VAL A 156 2.63 -23.06 -11.42
N ASP A 157 3.80 -22.67 -10.96
CA ASP A 157 5.02 -22.80 -11.75
C ASP A 157 5.43 -24.27 -11.90
N VAL A 158 5.88 -24.66 -13.08
CA VAL A 158 6.30 -26.05 -13.34
C VAL A 158 7.64 -26.35 -12.67
N GLU A 159 8.52 -25.35 -12.55
CA GLU A 159 9.87 -25.54 -11.99
C GLU A 159 9.81 -25.65 -10.47
N ASP A 160 9.17 -24.67 -9.82
CA ASP A 160 9.19 -24.53 -8.36
C ASP A 160 7.95 -25.11 -7.66
N GLN A 161 6.91 -25.49 -8.42
CA GLN A 161 5.58 -25.89 -7.88
C GLN A 161 4.96 -24.85 -6.94
N THR A 162 5.46 -23.61 -6.95
CA THR A 162 4.94 -22.52 -6.15
C THR A 162 3.78 -21.84 -6.86
N THR A 163 2.86 -21.29 -6.07
CA THR A 163 1.77 -20.48 -6.62
C THR A 163 2.28 -19.09 -6.93
N ASN A 164 2.20 -18.72 -8.21
CA ASN A 164 2.66 -17.44 -8.72
C ASN A 164 1.46 -16.67 -9.28
N VAL A 165 1.49 -15.34 -9.11
CA VAL A 165 0.48 -14.43 -9.63
C VAL A 165 1.16 -13.44 -10.56
N ILE A 166 0.75 -13.42 -11.82
CA ILE A 166 1.11 -12.34 -12.76
C ILE A 166 0.02 -11.28 -12.74
N TYR A 167 0.42 -10.02 -12.86
CA TYR A 167 -0.50 -8.89 -12.96
C TYR A 167 0.07 -7.78 -13.84
N ARG A 168 -0.83 -7.01 -14.44
CA ARG A 168 -0.48 -5.82 -15.22
C ARG A 168 -0.28 -4.64 -14.27
N ARG A 169 0.90 -4.03 -14.31
CA ARG A 169 1.22 -2.82 -13.55
C ARG A 169 0.62 -1.59 -14.23
N GLU A 170 0.57 -0.46 -13.51
CA GLU A 170 0.06 0.81 -14.06
C GLU A 170 0.92 1.36 -15.21
N ASP A 171 2.20 0.99 -15.25
CA ASP A 171 3.17 1.30 -16.32
C ASP A 171 2.98 0.42 -17.58
N GLY A 172 2.10 -0.58 -17.54
CA GLY A 172 1.84 -1.52 -18.62
C GLY A 172 2.80 -2.71 -18.66
N GLU A 173 3.81 -2.75 -17.80
CA GLU A 173 4.71 -3.89 -17.66
C GLU A 173 4.06 -5.02 -16.84
N ILE A 174 4.60 -6.22 -16.97
CA ILE A 174 4.11 -7.41 -16.26
C ILE A 174 4.85 -7.53 -14.93
N GLY A 175 4.10 -7.56 -13.84
CA GLY A 175 4.60 -7.87 -12.51
C GLY A 175 4.39 -9.34 -12.16
N LEU A 176 5.38 -9.96 -11.53
CA LEU A 176 5.31 -11.31 -10.97
C LEU A 176 5.29 -11.22 -9.44
N LEU A 177 4.38 -11.96 -8.81
CA LEU A 177 4.29 -12.13 -7.36
C LEU A 177 4.39 -13.62 -7.03
N GLU A 178 5.54 -14.01 -6.49
CA GLU A 178 5.79 -15.36 -5.99
C GLU A 178 5.29 -15.50 -4.56
N VAL A 179 4.49 -16.52 -4.27
CA VAL A 179 4.12 -16.87 -2.91
C VAL A 179 5.10 -17.92 -2.39
N LYS A 180 6.00 -17.50 -1.50
CA LYS A 180 6.86 -18.42 -0.74
C LYS A 180 6.18 -18.76 0.59
N GLU A 181 5.83 -20.02 0.79
CA GLU A 181 5.42 -20.50 2.11
C GLU A 181 6.63 -20.38 3.06
N SER A 182 6.41 -19.74 4.22
CA SER A 182 7.40 -19.60 5.29
C SER A 182 7.27 -20.71 6.32
#